data_AF-A0A3C0TJM4-F1
#
_entry.id   AF-A0A3C0TJM4-F1
#
_cell.length_a   1.000
_cell.length_b   1.000
_cell.length_c   1.000
_cell.angle_alpha   90.00
_cell.angle_beta   90.00
_cell.angle_gamma   90.00
#
_symmetry.space_group_name_H-M   'P 1'
#
loop_
_entity.id
_entity.type
_entity.pdbx_description
1 polymer ?
#
loop_
_entity_poly.entity_id
_entity_poly.type
_entity_poly.pdbx_seq_one_letter_code
_entity_poly.pdbx_strand_id
1 'polypeptide(L)'
;DTHRENGLHDPAILNQLERSVKFASDLHIENMSVGKAWTITAILKEIHQALNENRREFYAIPQDRKLVAQEFLLFENSGSDDLEDVVDTSFSKARFTLKSPFHDAMVYKVLLDTVKDHFKKNYPGVTITVTGVMALFTAIIHNVVTSMVKSYSYALSIITVLMMVLIGRVRIGMLSMVPNLVPIMVILGIMGWLGISFDLSTILIGSITIGIVVDDTIHFMHNFRRYVEETGDVAVAVRRTMLTTGRAMLITTVVLASGFFNTMLAEMKNTAVFGLLTGSAVVLALVADYFLAPALMTLVYRRKKDGRRGATEMPSI
;
A
#
# COMPACT_ATOMS: atom_id res chain seq x y z
N ASP A 1 2.08 -18.60 -23.85
CA ASP A 1 1.23 -19.44 -24.71
C ASP A 1 1.46 -19.05 -26.16
N THR A 2 2.00 -19.99 -26.94
CA THR A 2 2.32 -19.80 -28.36
C THR A 2 1.10 -19.97 -29.26
N HIS A 3 -0.02 -20.49 -28.76
CA HIS A 3 -1.22 -20.87 -29.53
C HIS A 3 -0.95 -21.84 -30.68
N ARG A 4 0.19 -22.54 -30.64
CA ARG A 4 0.60 -23.52 -31.65
C ARG A 4 0.90 -24.83 -30.95
N GLU A 5 0.24 -25.89 -31.39
CA GLU A 5 0.55 -27.25 -30.97
C GLU A 5 2.02 -27.55 -31.30
N ASN A 6 2.74 -28.13 -30.33
CA ASN A 6 4.17 -28.41 -30.40
C ASN A 6 5.01 -27.16 -30.71
N GLY A 7 4.54 -25.98 -30.29
CA GLY A 7 5.23 -24.72 -30.45
C GLY A 7 6.57 -24.69 -29.71
N LEU A 8 6.63 -25.31 -28.53
CA LEU A 8 7.85 -25.40 -27.71
C LEU A 8 8.90 -26.38 -28.24
N HIS A 9 8.62 -27.11 -29.33
CA HIS A 9 9.64 -27.89 -30.01
C HIS A 9 10.56 -27.01 -30.88
N ASP A 10 10.17 -25.75 -31.14
CA ASP A 10 10.96 -24.81 -31.92
C ASP A 10 12.19 -24.32 -31.12
N PRO A 11 13.43 -24.65 -31.55
CA PRO A 11 14.64 -24.20 -30.89
C PRO A 11 14.76 -22.68 -30.82
N ALA A 12 14.18 -21.92 -31.76
CA ALA A 12 14.22 -20.47 -31.72
C ALA A 12 13.49 -19.92 -30.49
N ILE A 13 12.31 -20.49 -30.16
CA ILE A 13 11.53 -20.11 -28.97
C ILE A 13 12.26 -20.52 -27.70
N LEU A 14 12.83 -21.73 -27.66
CA LEU A 14 13.59 -22.24 -26.52
C LEU A 14 14.85 -21.40 -26.25
N ASN A 15 15.63 -21.08 -27.28
CA ASN A 15 16.80 -20.19 -27.15
C ASN A 15 16.38 -18.79 -26.67
N GLN A 16 15.21 -18.30 -27.10
CA GLN A 16 14.71 -17.01 -26.63
C GLN A 16 14.31 -17.06 -25.16
N LEU A 17 13.63 -18.14 -24.72
CA LEU A 17 13.32 -18.41 -23.32
C LEU A 17 14.58 -18.46 -22.45
N GLU A 18 15.64 -19.10 -22.92
CA GLU A 18 16.93 -19.17 -22.22
C GLU A 18 17.56 -17.78 -22.04
N ARG A 19 17.48 -16.91 -23.06
CA ARG A 19 17.92 -15.51 -22.93
C ARG A 19 17.10 -14.75 -21.88
N SER A 20 15.81 -15.04 -21.77
CA SER A 20 14.94 -14.47 -20.73
C SER A 20 15.26 -14.99 -19.33
N VAL A 21 15.67 -16.26 -19.20
CA VAL A 21 16.19 -16.82 -17.93
C VAL A 21 17.44 -16.07 -17.49
N LYS A 22 18.38 -15.84 -18.42
CA LYS A 22 19.60 -15.08 -18.12
C LYS A 22 19.30 -13.63 -17.73
N PHE A 23 18.48 -12.94 -18.53
CA PHE A 23 18.03 -11.58 -18.21
C PHE A 23 17.42 -11.48 -16.81
N ALA A 24 16.50 -12.39 -16.47
CA ALA A 24 15.84 -12.35 -15.18
C ALA A 24 16.77 -12.71 -14.02
N SER A 25 17.75 -13.60 -14.23
CA SER A 25 18.74 -13.97 -13.20
C SER A 25 19.73 -12.84 -12.94
N ASP A 26 20.07 -12.06 -13.97
CA ASP A 26 20.98 -10.90 -13.87
C ASP A 26 20.24 -9.61 -13.42
N LEU A 27 18.92 -9.69 -13.17
CA LEU A 27 18.10 -8.53 -12.84
C LEU A 27 18.31 -8.10 -11.37
N HIS A 28 18.73 -6.86 -11.21
CA HIS A 28 18.93 -6.20 -9.92
C HIS A 28 18.02 -4.98 -9.85
N ILE A 29 17.15 -4.92 -8.83
CA ILE A 29 16.25 -3.78 -8.60
C ILE A 29 16.46 -3.30 -7.19
N GLU A 30 17.02 -2.10 -7.06
CA GLU A 30 17.43 -1.52 -5.77
C GLU A 30 18.34 -2.48 -5.00
N ASN A 31 17.91 -2.97 -3.82
CA ASN A 31 18.63 -3.92 -2.98
C ASN A 31 18.16 -5.38 -3.16
N MET A 32 17.31 -5.64 -4.15
CA MET A 32 16.78 -6.98 -4.43
C MET A 32 17.47 -7.59 -5.63
N SER A 33 18.16 -8.71 -5.40
CA SER A 33 18.59 -9.63 -6.46
C SER A 33 17.54 -10.70 -6.67
N VAL A 34 17.25 -11.03 -7.93
CA VAL A 34 16.53 -12.26 -8.25
C VAL A 34 17.36 -13.46 -7.77
N GLY A 35 16.73 -14.43 -7.11
CA GLY A 35 17.40 -15.61 -6.59
C GLY A 35 17.60 -16.70 -7.64
N LYS A 36 16.55 -17.06 -8.37
CA LYS A 36 16.63 -18.07 -9.45
C LYS A 36 15.53 -17.83 -10.49
N ALA A 37 15.88 -17.89 -11.77
CA ALA A 37 14.92 -18.00 -12.87
C ALA A 37 15.11 -19.34 -13.59
N TRP A 38 14.02 -19.96 -14.06
CA TRP A 38 14.09 -21.19 -14.84
C TRP A 38 12.77 -21.45 -15.60
N THR A 39 12.86 -22.30 -16.61
CA THR A 39 11.74 -22.74 -17.47
C THR A 39 12.08 -24.12 -18.06
N ILE A 40 11.26 -24.61 -18.99
CA ILE A 40 11.41 -25.90 -19.66
C ILE A 40 12.81 -26.14 -20.26
N THR A 41 13.53 -25.08 -20.62
CA THR A 41 14.91 -25.17 -21.16
C THR A 41 15.89 -25.79 -20.18
N ALA A 42 15.67 -25.66 -18.86
CA ALA A 42 16.53 -26.31 -17.87
C ALA A 42 16.42 -27.84 -17.96
N ILE A 43 15.19 -28.36 -18.02
CA ILE A 43 14.90 -29.80 -18.15
C ILE A 43 15.43 -30.32 -19.50
N LEU A 44 15.18 -29.60 -20.60
CA LEU A 44 15.65 -30.01 -21.92
C LEU A 44 17.18 -30.14 -21.98
N LYS A 45 17.94 -29.22 -21.39
CA LYS A 45 19.41 -29.31 -21.33
C LYS A 45 19.87 -30.51 -20.49
N GLU A 46 19.16 -30.82 -19.39
CA GLU A 46 19.45 -31.99 -18.55
C GLU A 46 19.15 -33.30 -19.30
N ILE A 47 18.03 -33.38 -20.03
CA ILE A 47 17.71 -34.52 -20.90
C ILE A 47 18.78 -34.69 -21.97
N HIS A 48 19.11 -33.61 -22.70
CA HIS A 48 20.09 -33.64 -23.77
C HIS A 48 21.47 -34.11 -23.26
N GLN A 49 21.90 -33.61 -22.11
CA GLN A 49 23.14 -34.05 -21.47
C GLN A 49 23.07 -35.54 -21.07
N ALA A 50 21.98 -35.98 -20.44
CA ALA A 50 21.81 -37.35 -19.98
C ALA A 50 21.82 -38.38 -21.13
N LEU A 51 21.17 -38.05 -22.25
CA LEU A 51 21.16 -38.90 -23.46
C LEU A 51 22.50 -38.92 -24.20
N ASN A 52 23.41 -37.99 -23.89
CA ASN A 52 24.75 -37.90 -24.46
C ASN A 52 25.84 -38.23 -23.43
N GLU A 53 25.65 -39.34 -22.69
CA GLU A 53 26.62 -39.89 -21.72
C GLU A 53 27.02 -38.90 -20.62
N ASN A 54 26.13 -37.97 -20.24
CA ASN A 54 26.37 -36.92 -19.24
C ASN A 54 27.54 -35.97 -19.57
N ARG A 55 27.99 -35.90 -20.82
CA ARG A 55 29.08 -34.99 -21.23
C ARG A 55 28.62 -33.53 -21.13
N ARG A 56 29.43 -32.69 -20.46
CA ARG A 56 29.08 -31.28 -20.16
C ARG A 56 28.83 -30.42 -21.39
N GLU A 57 29.46 -30.74 -22.52
CA GLU A 57 29.26 -30.05 -23.80
C GLU A 57 27.83 -30.20 -24.36
N PHE A 58 27.08 -31.22 -23.93
CA PHE A 58 25.69 -31.44 -24.30
C PHE A 58 24.70 -30.83 -23.30
N TYR A 59 25.15 -30.04 -22.32
CA TYR A 59 24.25 -29.19 -21.52
C TYR A 59 23.84 -27.94 -22.33
N ALA A 60 23.15 -28.17 -23.44
CA ALA A 60 22.77 -27.16 -24.42
C ALA A 60 21.39 -27.47 -25.01
N ILE A 61 20.75 -26.45 -25.60
CA ILE A 61 19.47 -26.64 -26.27
C ILE A 61 19.75 -27.26 -27.66
N PRO A 62 19.13 -28.40 -28.01
CA PRO A 62 19.25 -28.95 -29.36
C PRO A 62 18.73 -27.96 -30.41
N GLN A 63 19.43 -27.85 -31.54
CA GLN A 63 19.07 -26.90 -32.60
C GLN A 63 18.18 -27.52 -33.70
N ASP A 64 17.88 -28.82 -33.62
CA ASP A 64 16.94 -29.52 -34.50
C ASP A 64 15.60 -29.73 -33.80
N ARG A 65 14.52 -29.25 -34.42
CA ARG A 65 13.14 -29.37 -33.89
C ARG A 65 12.69 -30.81 -33.67
N LYS A 66 13.10 -31.74 -34.53
CA LYS A 66 12.77 -33.17 -34.40
C LYS A 66 13.52 -33.80 -33.23
N LEU A 67 14.77 -33.40 -33.01
CA LEU A 67 15.54 -33.87 -31.87
C LEU A 67 14.91 -33.41 -30.55
N VAL A 68 14.52 -32.13 -30.44
CA VAL A 68 13.78 -31.62 -29.27
C VAL A 68 12.51 -32.43 -29.01
N ALA A 69 11.73 -32.71 -30.05
CA ALA A 69 10.50 -33.50 -29.94
C ALA A 69 10.76 -34.95 -29.47
N GLN A 70 11.83 -35.58 -29.96
CA GLN A 70 12.21 -36.94 -29.55
C GLN A 70 12.68 -36.98 -28.09
N GLU A 71 13.46 -35.99 -27.66
CA GLU A 71 13.95 -35.90 -26.29
C GLU A 71 12.81 -35.71 -25.28
N PHE A 72 11.84 -34.83 -25.57
CA PHE A 72 10.64 -34.72 -24.75
C PHE A 72 9.84 -36.01 -24.71
N LEU A 73 9.61 -36.66 -25.86
CA LEU A 73 8.88 -37.93 -25.91
C LEU A 73 9.57 -39.05 -25.12
N LEU A 74 10.90 -39.15 -25.17
CA LEU A 74 11.66 -40.14 -24.40
C LEU A 74 11.54 -39.88 -22.90
N PHE A 75 11.55 -38.61 -22.49
CA PHE A 75 11.41 -38.23 -21.09
C PHE A 75 9.99 -38.48 -20.57
N GLU A 76 8.95 -38.16 -21.33
CA GLU A 76 7.55 -38.50 -20.98
C GLU A 76 7.37 -40.03 -20.81
N ASN A 77 7.96 -40.82 -21.70
CA ASN A 77 7.90 -42.29 -21.61
C ASN A 77 8.73 -42.88 -20.45
N SER A 78 9.60 -42.09 -19.80
CA SER A 78 10.37 -42.55 -18.64
C SER A 78 9.53 -42.66 -17.37
N GLY A 79 8.28 -42.16 -17.40
CA GLY A 79 7.37 -42.14 -16.26
C GLY A 79 7.65 -40.99 -15.28
N SER A 80 8.33 -39.93 -15.74
CA SER A 80 8.50 -38.69 -14.98
C SER A 80 7.37 -37.70 -15.31
N ASP A 81 6.79 -37.12 -14.27
CA ASP A 81 5.75 -36.09 -14.38
C ASP A 81 6.36 -34.66 -14.40
N ASP A 82 7.69 -34.51 -14.37
CA ASP A 82 8.36 -33.19 -14.22
C ASP A 82 8.03 -32.21 -15.36
N LEU A 83 7.73 -32.72 -16.57
CA LEU A 83 7.32 -31.89 -17.70
C LEU A 83 5.92 -31.30 -17.51
N GLU A 84 5.01 -32.07 -16.91
CA GLU A 84 3.60 -31.66 -16.71
C GLU A 84 3.47 -30.43 -15.80
N ASP A 85 4.45 -30.21 -14.92
CA ASP A 85 4.50 -29.05 -14.03
C ASP A 85 4.89 -27.73 -14.72
N VAL A 86 5.48 -27.82 -15.92
CA VAL A 86 6.08 -26.69 -16.63
C VAL A 86 5.56 -26.46 -18.04
N VAL A 87 4.92 -27.44 -18.66
CA VAL A 87 4.28 -27.31 -19.97
C VAL A 87 2.87 -27.87 -19.96
N ASP A 88 2.04 -27.46 -20.93
CA ASP A 88 0.78 -28.15 -21.19
C ASP A 88 0.99 -29.37 -22.09
N THR A 89 0.01 -30.27 -22.13
CA THR A 89 0.05 -31.52 -22.92
C THR A 89 0.27 -31.31 -24.41
N SER A 90 -0.03 -30.12 -24.95
CA SER A 90 0.18 -29.79 -26.36
C SER A 90 1.51 -29.10 -26.65
N PHE A 91 2.37 -28.91 -25.64
CA PHE A 91 3.63 -28.15 -25.75
C PHE A 91 3.43 -26.77 -26.39
N SER A 92 2.30 -26.11 -26.11
CA SER A 92 1.96 -24.77 -26.58
C SER A 92 2.25 -23.68 -25.54
N LYS A 93 2.21 -24.04 -24.26
CA LYS A 93 2.38 -23.19 -23.08
C LYS A 93 3.59 -23.64 -22.29
N ALA A 94 4.48 -22.71 -21.99
CA ALA A 94 5.58 -22.92 -21.05
C ALA A 94 5.38 -22.04 -19.81
N ARG A 95 5.72 -22.59 -18.66
CA ARG A 95 5.85 -21.87 -17.40
C ARG A 95 7.26 -21.30 -17.28
N PHE A 96 7.33 -20.01 -17.00
CA PHE A 96 8.56 -19.33 -16.60
C PHE A 96 8.46 -19.01 -15.11
N THR A 97 9.38 -19.53 -14.31
CA THR A 97 9.37 -19.37 -12.85
C THR A 97 10.50 -18.45 -12.42
N LEU A 98 10.14 -17.44 -11.63
CA LEU A 98 11.06 -16.49 -10.99
C LEU A 98 10.95 -16.61 -9.47
N LYS A 99 12.08 -16.82 -8.79
CA LYS A 99 12.18 -16.80 -7.32
C LYS A 99 12.95 -15.55 -6.89
N SER A 100 12.39 -14.81 -5.95
CA SER A 100 12.99 -13.60 -5.38
C SER A 100 12.77 -13.55 -3.86
N PRO A 101 13.70 -12.96 -3.10
CA PRO A 101 13.54 -12.76 -1.65
C PRO A 101 12.40 -11.80 -1.37
N PHE A 102 11.74 -11.93 -0.22
CA PHE A 102 10.64 -11.06 0.22
C PHE A 102 11.11 -9.61 0.42
N HIS A 103 10.47 -8.67 -0.29
CA HIS A 103 10.72 -7.23 -0.22
C HIS A 103 9.41 -6.43 -0.18
N ASP A 104 9.52 -5.11 -0.06
CA ASP A 104 8.39 -4.18 -0.11
C ASP A 104 7.58 -4.36 -1.41
N ALA A 105 6.25 -4.30 -1.30
CA ALA A 105 5.33 -4.49 -2.42
C ALA A 105 5.58 -3.52 -3.58
N MET A 106 6.09 -2.32 -3.30
CA MET A 106 6.41 -1.33 -4.33
C MET A 106 7.59 -1.77 -5.19
N VAL A 107 8.65 -2.29 -4.57
CA VAL A 107 9.84 -2.83 -5.27
C VAL A 107 9.43 -4.03 -6.14
N TYR A 108 8.56 -4.89 -5.61
CA TYR A 108 8.05 -6.01 -6.38
C TYR A 108 7.18 -5.62 -7.57
N LYS A 109 6.41 -4.54 -7.45
CA LYS A 109 5.66 -4.01 -8.59
C LYS A 109 6.61 -3.62 -9.72
N VAL A 110 7.72 -2.95 -9.41
CA VAL A 110 8.75 -2.58 -10.40
C VAL A 110 9.37 -3.83 -11.04
N LEU A 111 9.66 -4.88 -10.25
CA LEU A 111 10.13 -6.16 -10.77
C LEU A 111 9.15 -6.78 -11.76
N LEU A 112 7.88 -6.91 -11.36
CA LEU A 112 6.85 -7.52 -12.19
C LEU A 112 6.61 -6.73 -13.47
N ASP A 113 6.59 -5.39 -13.40
CA ASP A 113 6.41 -4.53 -14.57
C ASP A 113 7.61 -4.65 -15.51
N THR A 114 8.85 -4.66 -14.99
CA THR A 114 10.07 -4.85 -15.78
C THR A 114 10.09 -6.20 -16.50
N VAL A 115 9.75 -7.28 -15.80
CA VAL A 115 9.68 -8.62 -16.39
C VAL A 115 8.55 -8.70 -17.43
N LYS A 116 7.36 -8.17 -17.13
CA LYS A 116 6.24 -8.11 -18.08
C LYS A 116 6.62 -7.36 -19.35
N ASP A 117 7.29 -6.22 -19.24
CA ASP A 117 7.72 -5.41 -20.38
C ASP A 117 8.77 -6.13 -21.23
N HIS A 118 9.73 -6.82 -20.59
CA HIS A 118 10.69 -7.67 -21.29
C HIS A 118 9.99 -8.76 -22.10
N PHE A 119 9.03 -9.48 -21.50
CA PHE A 119 8.30 -10.52 -22.22
C PHE A 119 7.42 -9.94 -23.33
N LYS A 120 6.71 -8.83 -23.08
CA LYS A 120 5.86 -8.18 -24.09
C LYS A 120 6.67 -7.70 -25.30
N LYS A 121 7.87 -7.19 -25.09
CA LYS A 121 8.76 -6.70 -26.14
C LYS A 121 9.37 -7.82 -26.97
N ASN A 122 9.79 -8.91 -26.31
CA ASN A 122 10.55 -9.97 -26.98
C ASN A 122 9.65 -11.05 -27.61
N TYR A 123 8.41 -11.24 -27.14
CA TYR A 123 7.53 -12.30 -27.63
C TYR A 123 6.24 -11.71 -28.26
N PRO A 124 6.34 -11.01 -29.41
CA PRO A 124 5.16 -10.48 -30.09
C PRO A 124 4.24 -11.63 -30.55
N GLY A 125 2.95 -11.53 -30.24
CA GLY A 125 1.95 -12.55 -30.62
C GLY A 125 1.82 -13.74 -29.65
N VAL A 126 2.57 -13.76 -28.55
CA VAL A 126 2.43 -14.76 -27.47
C VAL A 126 1.56 -14.18 -26.36
N THR A 127 0.63 -14.98 -25.83
CA THR A 127 -0.11 -14.57 -24.63
C THR A 127 0.74 -14.82 -23.39
N ILE A 128 0.96 -13.75 -22.61
CA ILE A 128 1.73 -13.76 -21.36
C ILE A 128 0.75 -13.55 -20.20
N THR A 129 0.67 -14.52 -19.31
CA THR A 129 -0.14 -14.45 -18.09
C THR A 129 0.77 -14.53 -16.88
N VAL A 130 0.73 -13.49 -16.03
CA VAL A 130 1.50 -13.48 -14.79
C VAL A 130 0.66 -14.05 -13.67
N THR A 131 1.18 -15.05 -12.98
CA THR A 131 0.52 -15.76 -11.88
C THR A 131 1.45 -15.91 -10.67
N GLY A 132 0.96 -16.59 -9.63
CA GLY A 132 1.73 -16.87 -8.42
C GLY A 132 1.42 -15.92 -7.27
N VAL A 133 1.82 -16.35 -6.06
CA VAL A 133 1.47 -15.69 -4.80
C VAL A 133 2.00 -14.25 -4.75
N MET A 134 3.22 -14.01 -5.24
CA MET A 134 3.82 -12.67 -5.24
C MET A 134 3.10 -11.70 -6.18
N ALA A 135 2.67 -12.18 -7.35
CA ALA A 135 1.88 -11.38 -8.29
C ALA A 135 0.51 -11.02 -7.70
N LEU A 136 -0.15 -11.98 -7.05
CA LEU A 136 -1.42 -11.76 -6.36
C LEU A 136 -1.25 -10.75 -5.21
N PHE A 137 -0.26 -10.95 -4.35
CA PHE A 137 0.00 -10.08 -3.21
C PHE A 137 0.31 -8.64 -3.65
N THR A 138 1.15 -8.46 -4.67
CA THR A 138 1.46 -7.14 -5.24
C THR A 138 0.21 -6.47 -5.81
N ALA A 139 -0.64 -7.21 -6.53
CA ALA A 139 -1.89 -6.69 -7.05
C ALA A 139 -2.86 -6.29 -5.93
N ILE A 140 -2.96 -7.09 -4.86
CA ILE A 140 -3.78 -6.78 -3.69
C ILE A 140 -3.28 -5.49 -3.03
N ILE A 141 -1.99 -5.39 -2.69
CA ILE A 141 -1.45 -4.19 -2.04
C ILE A 141 -1.63 -2.95 -2.93
N HIS A 142 -1.39 -3.05 -4.24
CA HIS A 142 -1.60 -1.94 -5.16
C HIS A 142 -3.08 -1.48 -5.18
N ASN A 143 -4.02 -2.42 -5.27
CA ASN A 143 -5.45 -2.13 -5.25
C ASN A 143 -5.90 -1.54 -3.90
N VAL A 144 -5.34 -2.02 -2.80
CA VAL A 144 -5.63 -1.49 -1.46
C VAL A 144 -5.08 -0.08 -1.31
N VAL A 145 -3.85 0.20 -1.72
CA VAL A 145 -3.24 1.55 -1.65
C VAL A 145 -4.03 2.54 -2.51
N THR A 146 -4.37 2.17 -3.74
CA THR A 146 -5.17 3.05 -4.62
C THR A 146 -6.57 3.28 -4.07
N SER A 147 -7.20 2.25 -3.50
CA SER A 147 -8.50 2.38 -2.83
C SER A 147 -8.41 3.23 -1.57
N MET A 148 -7.34 3.10 -0.79
CA MET A 148 -7.08 3.90 0.41
C MET A 148 -6.99 5.39 0.07
N VAL A 149 -6.17 5.75 -0.93
CA VAL A 149 -6.04 7.14 -1.37
C VAL A 149 -7.40 7.71 -1.81
N LYS A 150 -8.17 6.95 -2.60
CA LYS A 150 -9.52 7.35 -3.00
C LYS A 150 -10.44 7.52 -1.78
N SER A 151 -10.52 6.53 -0.90
CA SER A 151 -11.36 6.57 0.29
C SER A 151 -11.01 7.71 1.23
N TYR A 152 -9.72 7.99 1.46
CA TYR A 152 -9.29 9.13 2.28
C TYR A 152 -9.62 10.46 1.61
N SER A 153 -9.45 10.56 0.29
CA SER A 153 -9.82 11.77 -0.45
C SER A 153 -11.33 12.05 -0.35
N TYR A 154 -12.16 11.00 -0.45
CA TYR A 154 -13.61 11.12 -0.28
C TYR A 154 -13.99 11.48 1.15
N ALA A 155 -13.42 10.79 2.15
CA ALA A 155 -13.67 11.07 3.56
C ALA A 155 -13.29 12.51 3.91
N LEU A 156 -12.08 12.96 3.54
CA LEU A 156 -11.62 14.32 3.78
C LEU A 156 -12.52 15.36 3.09
N SER A 157 -12.94 15.09 1.85
CA SER A 157 -13.85 15.99 1.12
C SER A 157 -15.21 16.11 1.82
N ILE A 158 -15.82 14.98 2.21
CA ILE A 158 -17.14 14.95 2.88
C ILE A 158 -17.06 15.63 4.25
N ILE A 159 -16.07 15.28 5.05
CA ILE A 159 -15.88 15.87 6.38
C ILE A 159 -15.60 17.37 6.25
N THR A 160 -14.87 17.80 5.22
CA THR A 160 -14.58 19.23 5.02
C THR A 160 -15.89 19.98 4.76
N VAL A 161 -16.72 19.46 3.87
CA VAL A 161 -18.03 20.05 3.57
C VAL A 161 -18.91 20.06 4.82
N LEU A 162 -18.96 18.97 5.57
CA LEU A 162 -19.72 18.88 6.82
C LEU A 162 -19.26 19.95 7.83
N MET A 163 -17.94 20.11 8.03
CA MET A 163 -17.38 21.11 8.93
C MET A 163 -17.66 22.54 8.45
N MET A 164 -17.61 22.80 7.14
CA MET A 164 -18.00 24.10 6.57
C MET A 164 -19.46 24.43 6.86
N VAL A 165 -20.37 23.45 6.76
CA VAL A 165 -21.79 23.60 7.07
C VAL A 165 -22.01 23.84 8.57
N LEU A 166 -21.37 23.03 9.43
CA LEU A 166 -21.50 23.13 10.89
C LEU A 166 -20.99 24.48 11.42
N ILE A 167 -19.89 24.98 10.87
CA ILE A 167 -19.25 26.24 11.25
C ILE A 167 -19.91 27.44 10.55
N GLY A 168 -20.55 27.23 9.39
CA GLY A 168 -21.18 28.28 8.59
C GLY A 168 -20.18 29.22 7.90
N ARG A 169 -18.88 28.88 7.86
CA ARG A 169 -17.83 29.68 7.22
C ARG A 169 -16.78 28.81 6.54
N VAL A 170 -16.75 28.87 5.20
CA VAL A 170 -15.90 28.04 4.33
C VAL A 170 -14.42 28.04 4.73
N ARG A 171 -13.81 29.22 4.89
CA ARG A 171 -12.37 29.34 5.22
C ARG A 171 -12.00 28.68 6.55
N ILE A 172 -12.92 28.65 7.49
CA ILE A 172 -12.68 28.14 8.84
C ILE A 172 -12.96 26.64 8.89
N GLY A 173 -13.98 26.17 8.17
CA GLY A 173 -14.20 24.74 7.94
C GLY A 173 -13.02 24.05 7.24
N MET A 174 -12.32 24.75 6.34
CA MET A 174 -11.06 24.24 5.79
C MET A 174 -9.96 24.19 6.84
N LEU A 175 -9.83 25.23 7.66
CA LEU A 175 -8.77 25.31 8.67
C LEU A 175 -8.98 24.31 9.82
N SER A 176 -10.21 23.91 10.10
CA SER A 176 -10.52 22.84 11.07
C SER A 176 -10.08 21.45 10.62
N MET A 177 -9.61 21.28 9.37
CA MET A 177 -8.97 20.03 8.95
C MET A 177 -7.53 19.90 9.41
N VAL A 178 -6.88 20.99 9.80
CA VAL A 178 -5.47 20.95 10.22
C VAL A 178 -5.26 20.03 11.44
N PRO A 179 -6.03 20.16 12.55
CA PRO A 179 -5.88 19.25 13.70
C PRO A 179 -6.15 17.79 13.35
N ASN A 180 -7.02 17.54 12.38
CA ASN A 180 -7.40 16.20 11.92
C ASN A 180 -6.31 15.51 11.08
N LEU A 181 -5.59 16.29 10.27
CA LEU A 181 -4.57 15.75 9.37
C LEU A 181 -3.19 15.61 10.04
N VAL A 182 -2.88 16.47 11.00
CA VAL A 182 -1.56 16.50 11.67
C VAL A 182 -1.17 15.14 12.26
N PRO A 183 -2.00 14.44 13.05
CA PRO A 183 -1.64 13.14 13.63
C PRO A 183 -1.28 12.10 12.57
N ILE A 184 -2.06 12.04 11.48
CA ILE A 184 -1.85 11.10 10.37
C ILE A 184 -0.53 11.41 9.67
N MET A 185 -0.27 12.69 9.35
CA MET A 185 0.96 13.11 8.70
C MET A 185 2.19 12.84 9.57
N VAL A 186 2.09 13.03 10.89
CA VAL A 186 3.17 12.73 11.83
C VAL A 186 3.45 11.23 11.88
N ILE A 187 2.42 10.38 11.95
CA ILE A 187 2.59 8.92 11.97
C ILE A 187 3.20 8.42 10.66
N LEU A 188 2.72 8.89 9.50
CA LEU A 188 3.30 8.56 8.21
C LEU A 188 4.76 9.03 8.09
N GLY A 189 5.07 10.21 8.64
CA GLY A 189 6.44 10.72 8.71
C GLY A 189 7.34 9.86 9.60
N ILE A 190 6.86 9.43 10.77
CA ILE A 190 7.57 8.52 11.67
C ILE A 190 7.82 7.17 10.99
N MET A 191 6.82 6.63 10.28
CA MET A 191 6.98 5.39 9.52
C MET A 191 8.08 5.50 8.46
N GLY A 192 8.06 6.58 7.67
CA GLY A 192 9.08 6.84 6.66
C GLY A 192 10.47 7.02 7.27
N TRP A 193 10.58 7.70 8.42
CA TRP A 193 11.85 7.91 9.11
C TRP A 193 12.43 6.63 9.73
N LEU A 194 11.57 5.78 10.30
CA LEU A 194 11.96 4.50 10.90
C LEU A 194 12.09 3.36 9.87
N GLY A 195 11.82 3.61 8.58
CA GLY A 195 11.85 2.58 7.54
C GLY A 195 10.80 1.49 7.74
N ILE A 196 9.66 1.82 8.36
CA ILE A 196 8.55 0.86 8.53
C ILE A 196 7.84 0.73 7.18
N SER A 197 7.92 -0.46 6.58
CA SER A 197 7.28 -0.77 5.30
C SER A 197 5.76 -0.65 5.37
N PHE A 198 5.16 -0.28 4.23
CA PHE A 198 3.71 -0.35 4.07
C PHE A 198 3.27 -1.80 3.92
N ASP A 199 2.32 -2.18 4.75
CA ASP A 199 1.68 -3.49 4.74
C ASP A 199 0.17 -3.36 4.93
N LEU A 200 -0.53 -4.49 4.88
CA LEU A 200 -1.99 -4.49 4.97
C LEU A 200 -2.49 -3.93 6.32
N SER A 201 -1.74 -4.10 7.40
CA SER A 201 -2.10 -3.62 8.74
C SER A 201 -1.91 -2.11 8.88
N THR A 202 -0.78 -1.57 8.40
CA THR A 202 -0.43 -0.15 8.51
C THR A 202 -1.32 0.74 7.64
N ILE A 203 -1.84 0.23 6.52
CA ILE A 203 -2.84 0.92 5.69
C ILE A 203 -4.14 1.20 6.47
N LEU A 204 -4.53 0.34 7.42
CA LEU A 204 -5.76 0.53 8.19
C LEU A 204 -5.65 1.69 9.21
N ILE A 205 -4.44 2.06 9.61
CA ILE A 205 -4.17 3.09 10.63
C ILE A 205 -4.82 4.41 10.22
N GLY A 206 -4.61 4.85 8.99
CA GLY A 206 -5.15 6.12 8.52
C GLY A 206 -6.68 6.14 8.50
N SER A 207 -7.34 5.05 8.10
CA SER A 207 -8.81 4.96 8.05
C SER A 207 -9.42 5.03 9.44
N ILE A 208 -8.83 4.33 10.39
CA ILE A 208 -9.28 4.29 11.77
C ILE A 208 -9.05 5.65 12.42
N THR A 209 -7.85 6.23 12.21
CA THR A 209 -7.47 7.52 12.78
C THR A 209 -8.40 8.62 12.27
N ILE A 210 -8.65 8.73 10.95
CA ILE A 210 -9.58 9.73 10.39
C ILE A 210 -10.96 9.67 11.06
N GLY A 211 -11.50 8.47 11.28
CA GLY A 211 -12.80 8.31 11.93
C GLY A 211 -12.81 8.81 13.37
N ILE A 212 -11.76 8.52 14.14
CA ILE A 212 -11.64 8.90 15.55
C ILE A 212 -11.43 10.42 15.70
N VAL A 213 -10.46 11.02 15.01
CA VAL A 213 -10.08 12.43 15.23
C VAL A 213 -11.19 13.41 14.83
N VAL A 214 -11.96 13.05 13.80
CA VAL A 214 -13.03 13.91 13.31
C VAL A 214 -14.19 14.01 14.30
N ASP A 215 -14.49 12.91 15.01
CA ASP A 215 -15.55 12.88 16.02
C ASP A 215 -15.24 13.83 17.20
N ASP A 216 -14.01 13.76 17.70
CA ASP A 216 -13.50 14.64 18.76
C ASP A 216 -13.61 16.12 18.36
N THR A 217 -13.21 16.46 17.13
CA THR A 217 -13.32 17.82 16.61
C THR A 217 -14.77 18.29 16.53
N ILE A 218 -15.71 17.45 16.06
CA ILE A 218 -17.14 17.80 15.96
C ILE A 218 -17.73 18.06 17.34
N HIS A 219 -17.50 17.17 18.30
CA HIS A 219 -17.98 17.33 19.67
C HIS A 219 -17.40 18.59 20.34
N PHE A 220 -16.11 18.86 20.13
CA PHE A 220 -15.46 20.05 20.64
C PHE A 220 -16.08 21.33 20.04
N MET A 221 -16.21 21.36 18.72
CA MET A 221 -16.74 22.49 17.96
C MET A 221 -18.18 22.83 18.35
N HIS A 222 -19.04 21.81 18.44
CA HIS A 222 -20.44 21.96 18.79
C HIS A 222 -20.60 22.59 20.19
N ASN A 223 -19.93 22.04 21.20
CA ASN A 223 -20.02 22.55 22.57
C ASN A 223 -19.35 23.91 22.74
N PHE A 224 -18.22 24.15 22.05
CA PHE A 224 -17.60 25.46 22.02
C PHE A 224 -18.54 26.53 21.48
N ARG A 225 -19.19 26.29 20.33
CA ARG A 225 -20.14 27.23 19.74
C ARG A 225 -21.28 27.54 20.70
N ARG A 226 -21.87 26.50 21.31
CA ARG A 226 -22.91 26.64 22.33
C ARG A 226 -22.45 27.53 23.48
N TYR A 227 -21.27 27.30 24.04
CA TYR A 227 -20.78 28.14 25.15
C TYR A 227 -20.42 29.57 24.74
N VAL A 228 -20.01 29.81 23.50
CA VAL A 228 -19.84 31.18 22.99
C VAL A 228 -21.18 31.89 22.88
N GLU A 229 -22.22 31.20 22.41
CA GLU A 229 -23.59 31.74 22.33
C GLU A 229 -24.15 32.04 23.73
N GLU A 230 -23.85 31.20 24.74
CA GLU A 230 -24.27 31.41 26.13
C GLU A 230 -23.50 32.50 26.89
N THR A 231 -22.17 32.60 26.69
CA THR A 231 -21.30 33.45 27.53
C THR A 231 -20.84 34.73 26.85
N GLY A 232 -20.84 34.80 25.52
CA GLY A 232 -20.29 35.91 24.74
C GLY A 232 -18.76 36.08 24.85
N ASP A 233 -18.08 35.25 25.64
CA ASP A 233 -16.64 35.29 25.85
C ASP A 233 -15.97 34.00 25.36
N VAL A 234 -15.10 34.17 24.37
CA VAL A 234 -14.33 33.11 23.72
C VAL A 234 -13.45 32.36 24.72
N ALA A 235 -12.79 33.06 25.64
CA ALA A 235 -11.89 32.44 26.61
C ALA A 235 -12.66 31.59 27.62
N VAL A 236 -13.81 32.10 28.07
CA VAL A 236 -14.73 31.36 28.95
C VAL A 236 -15.30 30.13 28.23
N ALA A 237 -15.68 30.28 26.96
CA ALA A 237 -16.17 29.18 26.14
C ALA A 237 -15.12 28.08 25.94
N VAL A 238 -13.87 28.42 25.56
CA VAL A 238 -12.76 27.44 25.48
C VAL A 238 -12.62 26.70 26.80
N ARG A 239 -12.57 27.44 27.93
CA ARG A 239 -12.39 26.84 29.25
C ARG A 239 -13.52 25.87 29.59
N ARG A 240 -14.78 26.24 29.32
CA ARG A 240 -15.95 25.37 29.56
C ARG A 240 -15.89 24.13 28.68
N THR A 241 -15.59 24.26 27.37
CA THR A 241 -15.45 23.10 26.47
C THR A 241 -14.33 22.16 26.92
N MET A 242 -13.19 22.68 27.34
CA MET A 242 -12.09 21.84 27.85
C MET A 242 -12.48 21.10 29.13
N LEU A 243 -13.25 21.73 30.02
CA LEU A 243 -13.72 21.10 31.26
C LEU A 243 -14.83 20.07 31.05
N THR A 244 -15.57 20.13 29.94
CA THR A 244 -16.63 19.17 29.62
C THR A 244 -16.16 18.20 28.53
N THR A 245 -16.22 18.61 27.27
CA THR A 245 -15.82 17.80 26.11
C THR A 245 -14.37 17.39 26.17
N GLY A 246 -13.46 18.29 26.58
CA GLY A 246 -12.03 17.96 26.72
C GLY A 246 -11.80 16.76 27.64
N ARG A 247 -12.48 16.71 28.80
CA ARG A 247 -12.40 15.56 29.71
C ARG A 247 -12.96 14.27 29.10
N ALA A 248 -14.05 14.36 28.34
CA ALA A 248 -14.60 13.20 27.64
C ALA A 248 -13.60 12.66 26.61
N MET A 249 -13.01 13.53 25.79
CA MET A 249 -11.98 13.17 24.79
C MET A 249 -10.74 12.53 25.44
N LEU A 250 -10.32 13.01 26.62
CA LEU A 250 -9.21 12.38 27.36
C LEU A 250 -9.53 10.93 27.71
N ILE A 251 -10.73 10.68 28.24
CA ILE A 251 -11.13 9.35 28.69
C ILE A 251 -11.24 8.40 27.49
N THR A 252 -11.89 8.83 26.40
CA THR A 252 -12.01 8.02 25.18
C THR A 252 -10.64 7.71 24.57
N THR A 253 -9.75 8.71 24.51
CA THR A 253 -8.37 8.54 24.02
C THR A 253 -7.61 7.53 24.86
N VAL A 254 -7.67 7.63 26.20
CA VAL A 254 -6.97 6.70 27.09
C VAL A 254 -7.47 5.27 26.90
N VAL A 255 -8.78 5.07 26.78
CA VAL A 255 -9.38 3.75 26.56
C VAL A 255 -8.94 3.19 25.19
N LEU A 256 -9.07 3.98 24.12
CA LEU A 256 -8.70 3.57 22.76
C LEU A 256 -7.20 3.29 22.63
N ALA A 257 -6.36 4.20 23.11
CA ALA A 257 -4.91 4.03 23.09
C ALA A 257 -4.48 2.79 23.89
N SER A 258 -5.08 2.54 25.06
CA SER A 258 -4.80 1.32 25.83
C SER A 258 -5.18 0.06 25.07
N GLY A 259 -6.31 0.06 24.35
CA GLY A 259 -6.72 -1.06 23.49
C GLY A 259 -5.74 -1.32 22.34
N PHE A 260 -5.28 -0.27 21.67
CA PHE A 260 -4.28 -0.40 20.61
C PHE A 260 -2.90 -0.82 21.16
N PHE A 261 -2.47 -0.27 22.29
CA PHE A 261 -1.22 -0.68 22.92
C PHE A 261 -1.27 -2.11 23.46
N ASN A 262 -2.43 -2.61 23.90
CA ASN A 262 -2.57 -4.03 24.22
C ASN A 262 -2.25 -4.93 23.02
N THR A 263 -2.52 -4.46 21.80
CA THR A 263 -2.18 -5.19 20.56
C THR A 263 -0.67 -5.33 20.34
N MET A 264 0.17 -4.55 21.07
CA MET A 264 1.63 -4.71 21.05
C MET A 264 2.09 -6.06 21.64
N LEU A 265 1.25 -6.75 22.41
CA LEU A 265 1.55 -8.08 22.96
C LEU A 265 1.44 -9.21 21.93
N ALA A 266 1.05 -8.91 20.69
CA ALA A 266 0.92 -9.90 19.63
C ALA A 266 2.30 -10.47 19.21
N GLU A 267 2.34 -11.79 18.97
CA GLU A 267 3.55 -12.48 18.47
C GLU A 267 3.93 -12.03 17.05
N MET A 268 2.92 -11.70 16.23
CA MET A 268 3.14 -11.19 14.88
C MET A 268 3.61 -9.73 14.94
N LYS A 269 4.86 -9.49 14.53
CA LYS A 269 5.51 -8.15 14.52
C LYS A 269 4.64 -7.07 13.87
N ASN A 270 4.00 -7.36 12.74
CA ASN A 270 3.18 -6.40 12.01
C ASN A 270 1.96 -5.95 12.83
N THR A 271 1.35 -6.88 13.56
CA THR A 271 0.24 -6.60 14.48
C THR A 271 0.71 -5.75 15.67
N ALA A 272 1.88 -6.05 16.24
CA ALA A 272 2.43 -5.27 17.34
C ALA A 272 2.77 -3.83 16.92
N VAL A 273 3.38 -3.65 15.74
CA VAL A 273 3.68 -2.34 15.15
C VAL A 273 2.40 -1.56 14.85
N PHE A 274 1.37 -2.22 14.30
CA PHE A 274 0.05 -1.64 14.10
C PHE A 274 -0.54 -1.08 15.40
N GLY A 275 -0.47 -1.83 16.49
CA GLY A 275 -0.92 -1.39 17.82
C GLY A 275 -0.18 -0.16 18.32
N LEU A 276 1.16 -0.18 18.22
CA LEU A 276 2.01 0.94 18.63
C LEU A 276 1.70 2.21 17.82
N LEU A 277 1.64 2.11 16.50
CA LEU A 277 1.42 3.26 15.62
C LEU A 277 0.01 3.82 15.78
N THR A 278 -1.03 2.96 15.85
CA THR A 278 -2.42 3.43 16.00
C THR A 278 -2.66 4.03 17.37
N GLY A 279 -2.15 3.42 18.45
CA GLY A 279 -2.25 3.99 19.79
C GLY A 279 -1.55 5.35 19.88
N SER A 280 -0.37 5.48 19.27
CA SER A 280 0.36 6.74 19.18
C SER A 280 -0.40 7.79 18.36
N ALA A 281 -1.05 7.38 17.26
CA ALA A 281 -1.87 8.26 16.41
C ALA A 281 -3.03 8.87 17.21
N VAL A 282 -3.72 8.05 18.01
CA VAL A 282 -4.84 8.49 18.85
C VAL A 282 -4.37 9.45 19.95
N VAL A 283 -3.23 9.18 20.59
CA VAL A 283 -2.66 10.12 21.57
C VAL A 283 -2.24 11.44 20.91
N LEU A 284 -1.61 11.39 19.75
CA LEU A 284 -1.23 12.58 18.98
C LEU A 284 -2.45 13.38 18.53
N ALA A 285 -3.57 12.71 18.22
CA ALA A 285 -4.83 13.36 17.90
C ALA A 285 -5.37 14.18 19.07
N LEU A 286 -5.43 13.60 20.27
CA LEU A 286 -5.84 14.34 21.47
C LEU A 286 -4.95 15.57 21.71
N VAL A 287 -3.63 15.41 21.55
CA VAL A 287 -2.69 16.53 21.66
C VAL A 287 -3.00 17.58 20.60
N ALA A 288 -3.14 17.20 19.33
CA ALA A 288 -3.48 18.11 18.26
C ALA A 288 -4.79 18.87 18.55
N ASP A 289 -5.82 18.20 19.06
CA ASP A 289 -7.10 18.84 19.39
C ASP A 289 -6.99 19.77 20.60
N TYR A 290 -6.25 19.39 21.63
CA TYR A 290 -6.07 20.23 22.83
C TYR A 290 -5.31 21.52 22.54
N PHE A 291 -4.38 21.51 21.59
CA PHE A 291 -3.57 22.68 21.27
C PHE A 291 -4.11 23.45 20.06
N LEU A 292 -4.42 22.77 18.96
CA LEU A 292 -4.79 23.40 17.70
C LEU A 292 -6.27 23.80 17.67
N ALA A 293 -7.20 23.00 18.22
CA ALA A 293 -8.62 23.35 18.15
C ALA A 293 -8.94 24.64 18.93
N PRO A 294 -8.52 24.85 20.20
CA PRO A 294 -8.69 26.13 20.88
C PRO A 294 -7.99 27.30 20.18
N ALA A 295 -6.77 27.10 19.65
CA ALA A 295 -6.03 28.14 18.94
C ALA A 295 -6.76 28.61 17.68
N LEU A 296 -7.31 27.67 16.91
CA LEU A 296 -8.12 27.95 15.73
C LEU A 296 -9.41 28.69 16.11
N MET A 297 -10.10 28.22 17.16
CA MET A 297 -11.37 28.82 17.57
C MET A 297 -11.22 30.23 18.15
N THR A 298 -10.14 30.48 18.90
CA THR A 298 -9.82 31.82 19.41
C THR A 298 -9.50 32.79 18.27
N LEU A 299 -8.70 32.36 17.28
CA LEU A 299 -8.39 33.18 16.10
C LEU A 299 -9.65 33.55 15.30
N VAL A 300 -10.57 32.59 15.14
CA VAL A 300 -11.83 32.76 14.41
C VAL A 300 -12.76 33.77 15.06
N TYR A 301 -12.99 33.63 16.37
CA TYR A 301 -13.97 34.46 17.07
C TYR A 301 -13.41 35.82 17.49
N ARG A 302 -12.10 35.96 17.71
CA ARG A 302 -11.46 37.24 17.99
C ARG A 302 -11.65 38.24 16.83
N ARG A 303 -11.59 37.78 15.59
CA ARG A 303 -11.85 38.59 14.38
C ARG A 303 -13.30 39.11 14.29
N LYS A 304 -14.27 38.45 14.95
CA LYS A 304 -15.68 38.87 15.00
C LYS A 304 -15.90 40.07 15.94
N LYS A 305 -15.03 40.25 16.96
CA LYS A 305 -15.10 41.37 17.91
C LYS A 305 -14.49 42.65 17.32
N ASP A 306 -13.41 42.54 16.56
CA ASP A 306 -12.76 43.69 15.91
C ASP A 306 -13.59 44.27 14.75
N GLY A 307 -14.32 43.44 14.00
CA GLY A 307 -15.23 43.91 12.95
C GLY A 307 -16.51 44.62 13.43
N ARG A 308 -16.81 44.57 14.74
CA ARG A 308 -17.96 45.28 15.35
C ARG A 308 -17.56 46.58 16.06
N ARG A 309 -16.27 46.82 16.31
CA ARG A 309 -15.78 48.06 16.95
C ARG A 309 -15.58 49.24 15.98
N GLY A 310 -15.65 49.02 14.67
CA GLY A 310 -15.47 50.08 13.67
C GLY A 310 -16.74 50.86 13.28
N ALA A 311 -17.89 50.63 13.93
CA ALA A 311 -19.17 51.19 13.46
C ALA A 311 -19.95 52.02 14.48
N THR A 312 -19.41 52.36 15.65
CA THR A 312 -20.16 53.19 16.61
C THR A 312 -19.26 53.99 17.57
N GLU A 313 -18.33 54.76 17.01
CA GLU A 313 -17.83 55.97 17.68
C GLU A 313 -17.81 57.10 16.65
N MET A 314 -18.85 57.94 16.63
CA MET A 314 -18.72 59.34 16.26
C MET A 314 -19.33 60.19 17.38
N PRO A 315 -18.67 61.29 17.81
CA PRO A 315 -19.14 62.11 18.91
C PRO A 315 -20.26 63.08 18.47
N SER A 316 -21.18 63.30 19.40
CA SER A 316 -22.01 64.49 19.67
C SER A 316 -22.23 65.55 18.56
N ILE A 317 -23.50 65.89 18.34
CA ILE A 317 -24.01 67.26 18.52
C ILE A 317 -25.24 67.19 19.42
#